data_AF-A0A937U775-F1
#
_entry.id   AF-A0A937U775-F1
#
_cell.length_a   1.000
_cell.length_b   1.000
_cell.length_c   1.000
_cell.angle_alpha   90.00
_cell.angle_beta   90.00
_cell.angle_gamma   90.00
#
_symmetry.space_group_name_H-M   'P 1'
#
loop_
_entity.id
_entity.type
_entity.pdbx_description
1 polymer ?
#
loop_
_entity_poly.entity_id
_entity_poly.type
_entity_poly.pdbx_seq_one_letter_code
_entity_poly.pdbx_strand_id
1 'polypeptide(L)' 'MLFSVTSFPQTEDAREELAKGITEVVHKVTEIPQENIWVVFEPMPQDSWSAGGTLISKMK' A
#
# COMPACT_ATOMS: atom_id res chain seq x y z
N MET A 1 -9.33 9.90 7.34
CA MET A 1 -9.03 9.75 5.90
C MET A 1 -8.49 8.35 5.68
N LEU A 2 -9.05 7.61 4.72
CA LEU A 2 -8.68 6.23 4.44
C LEU A 2 -7.79 6.17 3.18
N PHE A 3 -6.67 5.46 3.28
CA PHE A 3 -5.78 5.15 2.17
C PHE A 3 -5.70 3.63 2.01
N SER A 4 -6.03 3.14 0.82
CA SER A 4 -5.82 1.74 0.45
C SER A 4 -4.54 1.61 -0.36
N VAL A 5 -3.69 0.67 0.05
CA VAL A 5 -2.46 0.31 -0.64
C VAL A 5 -2.67 -1.05 -1.26
N THR A 6 -2.89 -1.07 -2.57
CA THR A 6 -2.92 -2.30 -3.35
C THR A 6 -1.53 -2.55 -3.93
N SER A 7 -0.85 -3.57 -3.43
CA SER A 7 0.54 -3.90 -3.81
C SER A 7 0.77 -5.40 -3.83
N PHE A 8 1.93 -5.85 -4.30
CA PHE A 8 2.36 -7.23 -4.07
C PHE A 8 2.54 -7.52 -2.57
N PRO A 9 2.50 -8.80 -2.14
CA PRO A 9 2.77 -9.17 -0.77
C PRO A 9 4.15 -8.69 -0.31
N GLN A 10 4.19 -8.11 0.89
CA GLN A 10 5.39 -7.59 1.54
C GLN A 10 5.55 -8.22 2.92
N THR A 11 6.73 -8.05 3.53
CA THR A 11 6.93 -8.39 4.95
C THR A 11 6.12 -7.47 5.85
N GLU A 12 5.94 -7.85 7.12
CA GLU A 12 5.27 -7.00 8.11
C GLU A 12 6.04 -5.70 8.35
N ASP A 13 7.36 -5.78 8.57
CA ASP A 13 8.24 -4.62 8.76
C ASP A 13 8.12 -3.60 7.60
N ALA A 14 8.05 -4.08 6.37
CA ALA A 14 7.89 -3.20 5.20
C ALA A 14 6.53 -2.49 5.19
N ARG A 15 5.46 -3.17 5.63
CA ARG A 15 4.14 -2.54 5.78
C ARG A 15 4.12 -1.53 6.92
N GLU A 16 4.81 -1.79 8.02
CA GLU A 16 4.93 -0.87 9.15
C GLU A 16 5.61 0.44 8.73
N GLU A 17 6.77 0.34 8.07
CA GLU A 17 7.51 1.49 7.54
C GLU A 17 6.65 2.29 6.52
N LEU A 18 5.94 1.60 5.62
CA LEU A 18 5.03 2.25 4.68
C LEU A 18 3.86 2.95 5.36
N ALA A 19 3.23 2.31 6.35
CA ALA A 19 2.10 2.88 7.07
C ALA A 19 2.51 4.17 7.78
N LYS A 20 3.68 4.15 8.44
CA LYS A 20 4.26 5.32 9.09
C LYS A 20 4.55 6.44 8.09
N GLY A 21 5.26 6.13 7.01
CA GLY A 21 5.63 7.11 5.99
C GLY A 21 4.42 7.77 5.32
N ILE A 22 3.40 6.99 4.94
CA ILE A 22 2.15 7.51 4.36
C ILE A 22 1.45 8.43 5.37
N THR A 23 1.29 7.97 6.61
CA THR A 23 0.60 8.72 7.66
C THR A 23 1.29 10.05 7.96
N GLU A 24 2.61 10.06 8.07
CA GLU A 24 3.41 11.28 8.31
C GLU A 24 3.27 12.29 7.17
N VAL A 25 3.37 11.84 5.92
CA VAL A 25 3.23 12.71 4.74
C VAL A 25 1.82 13.31 4.66
N VAL A 26 0.80 12.47 4.86
CA VAL A 26 -0.59 12.93 4.81
C VAL A 26 -0.87 13.92 5.93
N HIS A 27 -0.46 13.63 7.16
CA HIS A 27 -0.60 14.56 8.29
C HIS A 27 0.10 15.89 7.98
N LYS A 28 1.34 15.85 7.49
CA LYS A 28 2.11 17.06 7.15
C LYS A 28 1.43 17.95 6.10
N VAL A 29 0.77 17.36 5.11
CA VAL A 29 0.15 18.11 3.99
C VAL A 29 -1.27 18.58 4.33
N THR A 30 -2.00 17.78 5.11
CA THR A 30 -3.44 18.01 5.36
C THR A 30 -3.76 18.53 6.75
N GLU A 31 -2.78 18.52 7.67
CA GLU A 31 -2.91 18.85 9.09
C GLU A 31 -3.94 17.99 9.86
N ILE A 32 -4.47 16.93 9.23
CA ILE A 32 -5.38 15.97 9.87
C ILE A 32 -4.59 15.20 10.95
N PRO A 33 -5.12 15.05 12.18
CA PRO A 33 -4.48 14.26 13.22
C PRO A 33 -4.17 12.82 12.76
N GLN A 34 -3.00 12.31 13.12
CA GLN A 34 -2.51 11.01 12.63
C GLN A 34 -3.44 9.85 12.98
N GLU A 35 -4.09 9.91 14.14
CA GLU A 35 -5.08 8.94 14.61
C GLU A 35 -6.33 8.83 13.72
N ASN A 36 -6.58 9.87 12.91
CA ASN A 36 -7.67 9.91 11.94
C ASN A 36 -7.21 9.53 10.53
N ILE A 37 -5.99 9.02 10.36
CA ILE A 37 -5.46 8.54 9.08
C ILE A 37 -5.31 7.03 9.18
N TRP A 38 -5.99 6.30 8.30
CA TRP A 38 -5.96 4.84 8.27
C TRP A 38 -5.34 4.36 6.96
N VAL A 39 -4.37 3.45 7.06
CA VAL A 39 -3.72 2.80 5.92
C VAL A 39 -4.10 1.32 5.92
N VAL A 40 -4.74 0.86 4.86
CA VAL A 40 -5.15 -0.53 4.68
C VAL A 40 -4.33 -1.15 3.56
N PHE A 41 -3.70 -2.29 3.84
CA PHE A 41 -2.91 -3.03 2.85
C PHE A 41 -3.73 -4.17 2.27
N GLU A 42 -3.83 -4.19 0.94
CA GLU A 42 -4.51 -5.22 0.17
C GLU A 42 -3.47 -5.93 -0.72
N PRO A 43 -2.79 -6.96 -0.19
CA PRO A 43 -1.77 -7.68 -0.94
C PRO A 43 -2.42 -8.48 -2.07
N MET A 44 -1.96 -8.24 -3.29
CA MET A 44 -2.40 -8.94 -4.49
C MET A 44 -1.32 -9.90 -4.96
N PRO A 45 -1.56 -11.21 -4.96
CA PRO A 45 -0.64 -12.19 -5.53
C PRO A 45 -0.29 -11.89 -6.99
N GLN A 46 0.94 -12.19 -7.40
CA GLN A 46 1.41 -11.90 -8.76
C GLN A 46 0.68 -12.68 -9.86
N ASP A 47 0.06 -13.81 -9.52
CA ASP A 47 -0.80 -14.59 -10.41
C ASP A 47 -2.24 -14.07 -10.50
N SER A 48 -2.57 -13.08 -9.68
CA SER A 48 -3.87 -12.40 -9.64
C SER A 48 -3.80 -10.96 -10.18
N TRP A 49 -2.60 -10.51 -10.60
CA TRP A 49 -2.37 -9.20 -11.21
C TRP A 49 -1.95 -9.36 -12.67
N SER A 50 -2.51 -8.57 -13.58
CA SER A 50 -2.09 -8.54 -14.98
C SER A 50 -1.66 -7.14 -15.42
N ALA A 51 -0.66 -7.07 -16.29
CA ALA A 51 -0.29 -5.86 -17.02
C ALA A 51 -0.25 -6.19 -18.51
N GLY A 52 -0.85 -5.35 -19.35
CA GLY A 52 -0.87 -5.58 -20.81
C GLY A 52 -1.46 -6.95 -21.22
N GLY A 53 -2.40 -7.49 -20.45
CA GLY A 53 -3.02 -8.80 -20.71
C GLY A 53 -2.19 -10.02 -20.32
N THR A 54 -1.01 -9.83 -19.70
CA THR A 54 -0.18 -10.93 -19.19
C THR A 54 -0.15 -10.88 -17.67
N LEU A 55 -0.32 -12.04 -17.02
CA LEU A 55 -0.16 -12.14 -15.56
C LEU A 55 1.26 -11.76 -15.17
N ILE A 56 1.41 -10.98 -14.10
CA ILE A 56 2.73 -10.56 -13.61
C ILE A 56 3.60 -11.78 -13.28
N SER A 57 3.00 -12.85 -12.74
CA SER A 57 3.71 -14.12 -12.50
C SER A 57 4.31 -14.78 -13.75
N LYS A 58 3.90 -14.36 -14.96
CA LYS A 58 4.40 -14.85 -16.25
C LYS A 58 5.34 -13.87 -16.95
N MET A 59 5.51 -12.65 -16.41
CA MET A 59 6.48 -11.68 -16.89
C MET A 59 7.84 -12.01 -16.25
N LYS A 60 8.80 -12.44 -17.07
CA LYS A 60 10.20 -12.66 -16.67
C LYS A 60 11.03 -11.42 -16.90
#